data_AF-A0A537Z0V4-F1
#
_entry.id   AF-A0A537Z0V4-F1
#
_cell.length_a   1.000
_cell.length_b   1.000
_cell.length_c   1.000
_cell.angle_alpha   90.00
_cell.angle_beta   90.00
_cell.angle_gamma   90.00
#
_symmetry.space_group_name_H-M   'P 1'
#
loop_
_entity.id
_entity.type
_entity.pdbx_description
1 polymer ?
#
loop_
_entity_poly.entity_id
_entity_poly.type
_entity_poly.pdbx_seq_one_letter_code
_entity_poly.pdbx_strand_id
1 'polypeptide(L)'
;MDRRFLEEQLAAGRSLEQIGALVGKDASTVGYWVKKHRLTAAHREKHAPKGGLSRSALEADVERGLSIRSLATAHGVSEATVRHWLRKFGLQTARAARMQASEAAHRSEKEIVEIRCLHHGMAPHILESRGSFRCTKCRAKWVAARRRRVKAILVAEAGGRCQLCGYSRYVGALQFHHLDPTEKAFSLSRGGVTRSLEKARQEAAKCALVCSNCHAELEGGAATLQVDRASSDVAFR
;
A
#
# COMPACT_ATOMS: atom_id res chain seq x y z
N MET A 1 -0.48 49.61 -36.22
CA MET A 1 -0.35 49.82 -34.76
C MET A 1 0.95 50.54 -34.53
N ASP A 2 0.95 51.56 -33.68
CA ASP A 2 2.16 52.32 -33.38
C ASP A 2 3.15 51.46 -32.56
N ARG A 3 4.45 51.64 -32.84
CA ARG A 3 5.53 50.87 -32.21
C ARG A 3 5.63 51.19 -30.71
N ARG A 4 5.56 52.48 -30.35
CA ARG A 4 5.70 52.93 -28.97
C ARG A 4 4.57 52.42 -28.09
N PHE A 5 3.33 52.47 -28.59
CA PHE A 5 2.18 51.87 -27.92
C PHE A 5 2.39 50.38 -27.61
N LEU A 6 2.81 49.58 -28.60
CA LEU A 6 3.05 48.15 -28.40
C LEU A 6 4.18 47.89 -27.40
N GLU A 7 5.24 48.68 -27.44
CA GLU A 7 6.37 48.59 -26.50
C GLU A 7 5.93 48.89 -25.06
N GLU A 8 5.16 49.95 -24.84
CA GLU A 8 4.60 50.30 -23.52
C GLU A 8 3.64 49.22 -23.00
N GLN A 9 2.77 48.67 -23.85
CA GLN A 9 1.83 47.62 -23.42
C GLN A 9 2.54 46.29 -23.13
N LEU A 10 3.56 45.94 -23.91
CA LEU A 10 4.38 44.75 -23.65
C LEU A 10 5.26 44.91 -22.41
N ALA A 11 5.80 46.11 -22.15
CA ALA A 11 6.52 46.45 -20.94
C ALA A 11 5.62 46.42 -19.69
N ALA A 12 4.36 46.81 -19.83
CA ALA A 12 3.33 46.67 -18.79
C ALA A 12 2.84 45.22 -18.59
N GLY A 13 3.41 44.25 -19.29
CA GLY A 13 3.15 42.81 -19.09
C GLY A 13 1.84 42.30 -19.66
N ARG A 14 1.16 43.05 -20.53
CA ARG A 14 -0.11 42.63 -21.14
C ARG A 14 0.10 41.54 -22.19
N SER A 15 -0.83 40.59 -22.26
CA SER A 15 -0.83 39.56 -23.32
C SER A 15 -1.28 40.13 -24.67
N LEU A 16 -0.97 39.44 -25.77
CA LEU A 16 -1.41 39.85 -27.12
C LEU A 16 -2.94 39.90 -27.24
N GLU A 17 -3.66 39.04 -26.51
CA GLU A 17 -5.12 39.04 -26.43
C GLU A 17 -5.67 40.27 -25.72
N GLN A 18 -5.04 40.67 -24.60
CA GLN A 18 -5.42 41.88 -23.86
C GLN A 18 -5.13 43.15 -24.68
N ILE A 19 -4.00 43.19 -25.38
CA ILE A 19 -3.67 44.29 -26.29
C ILE A 19 -4.68 44.34 -27.44
N GLY A 20 -5.07 43.18 -27.98
CA GLY A 20 -6.09 43.06 -29.01
C GLY A 20 -7.45 43.62 -28.57
N ALA A 21 -7.90 43.25 -27.37
CA ALA A 21 -9.13 43.76 -26.79
C ALA A 21 -9.13 45.30 -26.61
N LEU A 22 -7.98 45.90 -26.23
CA LEU A 22 -7.85 47.35 -26.05
C LEU A 22 -7.98 48.14 -27.36
N VAL A 23 -7.52 47.57 -28.47
CA VAL A 23 -7.48 48.25 -29.78
C VAL A 23 -8.54 47.73 -30.76
N GLY A 24 -9.43 46.84 -30.30
CA GLY A 24 -10.47 46.23 -31.12
C GLY A 24 -9.92 45.35 -32.25
N LYS A 25 -8.81 44.64 -32.02
CA LYS A 25 -8.19 43.74 -33.02
C LYS A 25 -7.94 42.36 -32.45
N ASP A 26 -7.86 41.36 -33.33
CA ASP A 26 -7.52 40.01 -32.92
C ASP A 26 -6.04 39.89 -32.50
N ALA A 27 -5.75 38.91 -31.64
CA ALA A 27 -4.41 38.67 -31.12
C ALA A 27 -3.38 38.34 -32.21
N SER A 28 -3.80 37.78 -33.36
CA SER A 28 -2.92 37.46 -34.48
C SER A 28 -2.50 38.72 -35.23
N THR A 29 -3.41 39.68 -35.40
CA THR A 29 -3.10 41.01 -35.94
C THR A 29 -2.12 41.75 -35.01
N VAL A 30 -2.34 41.72 -33.69
CA VAL A 30 -1.37 42.28 -32.73
C VAL A 30 -0.01 41.60 -32.88
N GLY A 31 0.02 40.26 -32.95
CA GLY A 31 1.24 39.48 -33.16
C GLY A 31 1.98 39.83 -34.45
N TYR A 32 1.26 40.09 -35.55
CA TYR A 32 1.84 40.56 -36.82
C TYR A 32 2.56 41.90 -36.63
N TRP A 33 1.95 42.86 -35.94
CA TRP A 33 2.56 44.17 -35.71
C TRP A 33 3.75 44.13 -34.74
N VAL A 34 3.70 43.29 -33.71
CA VAL A 34 4.84 43.02 -32.82
C VAL A 34 6.02 42.45 -33.61
N LYS A 35 5.78 41.48 -34.51
CA LYS A 35 6.81 40.91 -35.39
C LYS A 35 7.33 41.94 -36.40
N LYS A 36 6.45 42.73 -37.02
CA LYS A 36 6.80 43.78 -37.99
C LYS A 36 7.70 44.85 -37.37
N HIS A 37 7.45 45.22 -36.12
CA HIS A 37 8.25 46.20 -35.37
C HIS A 37 9.45 45.60 -34.63
N ARG A 38 9.71 44.29 -34.78
CA ARG A 38 10.79 43.55 -34.10
C ARG A 38 10.77 43.68 -32.57
N LEU A 39 9.58 43.86 -31.98
CA LEU A 39 9.41 43.93 -30.53
C LEU A 39 9.42 42.50 -29.97
N THR A 40 10.15 42.29 -28.87
CA THR A 40 10.16 41.02 -28.14
C THR A 40 9.23 41.14 -26.94
N ALA A 41 8.25 40.24 -26.85
CA ALA A 41 7.39 40.18 -25.68
C ALA A 41 8.23 39.75 -24.46
N ALA A 42 8.24 40.57 -23.40
CA ALA A 42 8.96 40.32 -22.15
C ALA A 42 8.60 38.98 -21.48
N HIS A 43 7.50 38.35 -21.89
CA HIS A 43 7.00 37.10 -21.35
C HIS A 43 7.49 35.82 -22.07
N ARG A 44 8.35 35.91 -23.10
CA ARG A 44 8.89 34.72 -23.78
C ARG A 44 9.73 33.83 -22.88
N GLU A 45 10.26 34.35 -21.78
CA GLU A 45 11.01 33.58 -20.79
C GLU A 45 10.12 32.62 -19.97
N LYS A 46 8.84 32.93 -19.75
CA LYS A 46 7.93 32.03 -19.01
C LYS A 46 7.51 30.79 -19.82
N HIS A 47 7.71 30.80 -21.14
CA HIS A 47 7.41 29.69 -22.05
C HIS A 47 8.65 29.18 -22.81
N ALA A 48 9.86 29.48 -22.33
CA ALA A 48 11.04 28.81 -22.83
C ALA A 48 10.90 27.30 -22.52
N PRO A 49 11.12 26.39 -23.51
CA PRO A 49 11.08 24.97 -23.22
C PRO A 49 12.18 24.67 -22.21
N LYS A 50 11.82 24.39 -20.95
CA LYS A 50 12.72 23.74 -20.00
C LYS A 50 13.27 22.51 -20.72
N GLY A 51 14.58 22.45 -20.90
CA GLY A 51 15.27 21.42 -21.67
C GLY A 51 14.68 20.03 -21.39
N GLY A 52 14.45 19.26 -22.46
CA GLY A 52 13.75 17.98 -22.37
C GLY A 52 14.43 17.03 -21.39
N LEU A 53 13.62 16.26 -20.65
CA LEU A 53 14.14 15.20 -19.78
C LEU A 53 14.92 14.19 -20.63
N SER A 54 16.12 13.82 -20.19
CA SER A 54 16.90 12.80 -20.88
C SER A 54 16.30 11.41 -20.63
N ARG A 55 16.32 10.57 -21.65
CA ARG A 55 15.83 9.19 -21.56
C ARG A 55 16.58 8.39 -20.50
N SER A 56 17.91 8.49 -20.48
CA SER A 56 18.77 7.77 -19.54
C SER A 56 18.54 8.16 -18.08
N ALA A 57 18.28 9.44 -17.79
CA ALA A 57 17.98 9.86 -16.42
C ALA A 57 16.62 9.33 -15.96
N LEU A 58 15.60 9.36 -16.82
CA LEU A 58 14.29 8.79 -16.50
C LEU A 58 14.33 7.27 -16.36
N GLU A 59 15.12 6.56 -17.16
CA GLU A 59 15.33 5.10 -17.04
C GLU A 59 15.91 4.74 -15.68
N ALA A 60 17.01 5.40 -15.27
CA ALA A 60 17.64 5.17 -13.98
C ALA A 60 16.68 5.45 -12.81
N ASP A 61 15.88 6.52 -12.89
CA ASP A 61 14.90 6.85 -11.85
C ASP A 61 13.74 5.86 -11.76
N VAL A 62 13.26 5.39 -12.91
CA VAL A 62 12.22 4.36 -12.99
C VAL A 62 12.72 3.04 -12.43
N GLU A 63 13.96 2.68 -12.72
CA GLU A 63 14.60 1.48 -12.18
C GLU A 63 14.74 1.54 -10.66
N ARG A 64 15.12 2.72 -10.13
CA ARG A 64 15.11 3.04 -8.69
C ARG A 64 13.71 3.06 -8.07
N GLY A 65 12.66 2.94 -8.87
CA GLY A 65 11.28 2.84 -8.39
C GLY A 65 10.65 4.17 -7.99
N LEU A 66 11.16 5.30 -8.49
CA LEU A 66 10.61 6.61 -8.17
C LEU A 66 9.16 6.74 -8.66
N SER A 67 8.36 7.47 -7.88
CA SER A 67 7.00 7.85 -8.27
C SER A 67 7.02 9.00 -9.28
N ILE A 68 5.91 9.20 -10.01
CA ILE A 68 5.75 10.36 -10.92
C ILE A 68 5.99 11.69 -10.16
N ARG A 69 5.53 11.78 -8.91
CA ARG A 69 5.75 12.96 -8.06
C ARG A 69 7.24 13.14 -7.73
N SER A 70 7.92 12.05 -7.34
CA SER A 70 9.35 12.08 -7.04
C SER A 70 10.18 12.45 -8.26
N LEU A 71 9.82 11.95 -9.45
CA LEU A 71 10.41 12.33 -10.73
C LEU A 71 10.21 13.83 -11.01
N ALA A 72 8.99 14.34 -10.80
CA ALA A 72 8.70 15.75 -11.01
C ALA A 72 9.57 16.66 -10.12
N THR A 73 9.69 16.30 -8.83
CA THR A 73 10.55 16.99 -7.87
C THR A 73 12.03 16.88 -8.25
N ALA A 74 12.52 15.69 -8.59
CA ALA A 74 13.94 15.45 -8.91
C ALA A 74 14.40 16.24 -10.13
N HIS A 75 13.51 16.43 -11.12
CA HIS A 75 13.83 17.10 -12.37
C HIS A 75 13.33 18.56 -12.45
N GLY A 76 12.71 19.09 -11.40
CA GLY A 76 12.22 20.49 -11.38
C GLY A 76 11.12 20.79 -12.43
N VAL A 77 10.34 19.77 -12.79
CA VAL A 77 9.28 19.83 -13.81
C VAL A 77 7.92 19.47 -13.23
N SER A 78 6.85 19.70 -14.00
CA SER A 78 5.50 19.28 -13.61
C SER A 78 5.32 17.76 -13.75
N GLU A 79 4.39 17.18 -12.98
CA GLU A 79 4.00 15.77 -13.15
C GLU A 79 3.48 15.48 -14.58
N ALA A 80 2.83 16.46 -15.23
CA ALA A 80 2.36 16.33 -16.60
C ALA A 80 3.53 16.23 -17.60
N THR A 81 4.59 17.01 -17.38
CA THR A 81 5.83 16.95 -18.16
C THR A 81 6.51 15.60 -18.01
N VAL A 82 6.59 15.06 -16.79
CA VAL A 82 7.11 13.70 -16.55
C VAL A 82 6.30 12.66 -17.31
N ARG A 83 4.95 12.71 -17.21
CA ARG A 83 4.07 11.77 -17.93
C ARG A 83 4.26 11.83 -19.44
N HIS A 84 4.42 13.03 -20.00
CA HIS A 84 4.68 13.22 -21.42
C HIS A 84 5.96 12.49 -21.85
N TRP A 85 7.08 12.71 -21.14
CA TRP A 85 8.36 12.12 -21.49
C TRP A 85 8.42 10.61 -21.22
N LEU A 86 7.82 10.13 -20.13
CA LEU A 86 7.67 8.69 -19.89
C LEU A 86 6.94 8.01 -21.05
N ARG A 87 5.83 8.60 -21.53
CA ARG A 87 5.10 8.10 -22.70
C ARG A 87 5.96 8.16 -23.97
N LYS A 88 6.63 9.27 -24.22
CA LYS A 88 7.48 9.49 -25.40
C LYS A 88 8.64 8.49 -25.48
N PHE A 89 9.17 8.06 -24.33
CA PHE A 89 10.25 7.07 -24.26
C PHE A 89 9.78 5.64 -24.01
N GLY A 90 8.47 5.39 -23.91
CA GLY A 90 7.93 4.06 -23.62
C GLY A 90 8.25 3.54 -22.21
N LEU A 91 8.53 4.44 -21.26
CA LEU A 91 8.89 4.10 -19.89
C LEU A 91 7.66 4.07 -18.98
N GLN A 92 7.67 3.17 -18.00
CA GLN A 92 6.60 3.06 -17.01
C GLN A 92 7.17 2.91 -15.61
N THR A 93 6.60 3.66 -14.64
CA THR A 93 6.93 3.45 -13.23
C THR A 93 6.51 2.04 -12.77
N ALA A 94 7.22 1.48 -11.79
CA ALA A 94 6.86 0.18 -11.20
C ALA A 94 5.41 0.12 -10.71
N ARG A 95 4.87 1.24 -10.19
CA ARG A 95 3.46 1.35 -9.80
C ARG A 95 2.52 1.23 -11.00
N ALA A 96 2.80 1.94 -12.09
CA ALA A 96 1.97 1.91 -13.29
C ALA A 96 1.97 0.51 -13.94
N ALA A 97 3.16 -0.09 -14.10
CA ALA A 97 3.30 -1.44 -14.61
C ALA A 97 2.53 -2.47 -13.74
N ARG A 98 2.61 -2.33 -12.40
CA ARG A 98 1.85 -3.18 -11.47
C ARG A 98 0.33 -3.02 -11.63
N MET A 99 -0.16 -1.79 -11.84
CA MET A 99 -1.60 -1.55 -12.05
C MET A 99 -2.07 -2.16 -13.37
N GLN A 100 -1.32 -2.00 -14.45
CA GLN A 100 -1.65 -2.60 -15.75
C GLN A 100 -1.63 -4.12 -15.70
N ALA A 101 -0.62 -4.72 -15.04
CA ALA A 101 -0.56 -6.17 -14.85
C ALA A 101 -1.75 -6.67 -14.01
N SER A 102 -2.14 -5.94 -12.96
CA SER A 102 -3.33 -6.23 -12.16
C SER A 102 -4.62 -6.17 -12.98
N GLU A 103 -4.76 -5.19 -13.87
CA GLU A 103 -5.95 -5.03 -14.73
C GLU A 103 -6.01 -6.11 -15.82
N ALA A 104 -4.87 -6.40 -16.47
CA ALA A 104 -4.76 -7.49 -17.44
C ALA A 104 -5.07 -8.84 -16.79
N ALA A 105 -4.59 -9.06 -15.57
CA ALA A 105 -4.88 -10.25 -14.80
C ALA A 105 -6.39 -10.42 -14.50
N HIS A 106 -7.09 -9.34 -14.12
CA HIS A 106 -8.56 -9.36 -13.94
C HIS A 106 -9.31 -9.80 -15.21
N ARG A 107 -8.83 -9.41 -16.39
CA ARG A 107 -9.44 -9.79 -17.67
C ARG A 107 -9.16 -11.23 -18.10
N SER A 108 -8.13 -11.86 -17.52
CA SER A 108 -7.65 -13.19 -17.96
C SER A 108 -8.22 -14.38 -17.19
N GLU A 109 -9.12 -14.13 -16.23
CA GLU A 109 -9.70 -15.16 -15.34
C GLU A 109 -8.67 -15.98 -14.52
N LYS A 110 -7.38 -15.59 -14.55
CA LYS A 110 -6.31 -16.27 -13.81
C LYS A 110 -6.35 -15.88 -12.34
N GLU A 111 -6.55 -16.88 -11.47
CA GLU A 111 -6.53 -16.69 -10.01
C GLU A 111 -5.14 -16.35 -9.45
N ILE A 112 -4.07 -16.76 -10.15
CA ILE A 112 -2.68 -16.50 -9.80
C ILE A 112 -1.91 -15.94 -11.00
N VAL A 113 -1.21 -14.83 -10.79
CA VAL A 113 -0.43 -14.12 -11.82
C VAL A 113 0.92 -13.66 -11.30
N GLU A 114 1.90 -13.51 -12.19
CA GLU A 114 3.22 -13.02 -11.84
C GLU A 114 3.30 -11.49 -12.01
N ILE A 115 3.53 -10.78 -10.91
CA ILE A 115 3.57 -9.30 -10.89
C ILE A 115 4.77 -8.86 -10.02
N ARG A 116 5.36 -7.71 -10.34
CA ARG A 116 6.40 -7.09 -9.50
C ARG A 116 5.82 -6.62 -8.16
N CYS A 117 6.26 -7.24 -7.08
CA CYS A 117 6.10 -6.81 -5.70
C CYS A 117 7.24 -5.87 -5.29
N LEU A 118 6.92 -4.82 -4.52
CA LEU A 118 7.93 -3.90 -3.99
C LEU A 118 8.90 -4.53 -2.97
N HIS A 119 8.51 -5.64 -2.34
CA HIS A 119 9.33 -6.31 -1.32
C HIS A 119 10.03 -7.57 -1.83
N HIS A 120 9.53 -8.18 -2.90
CA HIS A 120 9.96 -9.52 -3.33
C HIS A 120 10.29 -9.61 -4.82
N GLY A 121 10.37 -8.48 -5.54
CA GLY A 121 10.58 -8.49 -6.99
C GLY A 121 9.43 -9.17 -7.73
N MET A 122 9.73 -9.90 -8.80
CA MET A 122 8.74 -10.71 -9.51
C MET A 122 8.28 -11.86 -8.61
N ALA A 123 6.97 -11.92 -8.34
CA ALA A 123 6.42 -12.91 -7.44
C ALA A 123 4.96 -13.25 -7.81
N PRO A 124 4.49 -14.46 -7.45
CA PRO A 124 3.09 -14.82 -7.63
C PRO A 124 2.20 -13.94 -6.76
N HIS A 125 1.13 -13.45 -7.36
CA HIS A 125 0.06 -12.70 -6.74
C HIS A 125 -1.24 -13.46 -6.91
N ILE A 126 -2.02 -13.55 -5.83
CA ILE A 126 -3.36 -14.17 -5.83
C ILE A 126 -4.43 -13.10 -5.91
N LEU A 127 -5.50 -13.37 -6.65
CA LEU A 127 -6.70 -12.53 -6.66
C LEU A 127 -7.45 -12.69 -5.32
N GLU A 128 -7.58 -11.61 -4.56
CA GLU A 128 -8.43 -11.58 -3.36
C GLU A 128 -9.89 -11.33 -3.74
N SER A 129 -10.82 -11.76 -2.88
CA SER A 129 -12.28 -11.60 -3.06
C SER A 129 -12.72 -10.16 -3.34
N ARG A 130 -11.98 -9.17 -2.83
CA ARG A 130 -12.19 -7.73 -3.08
C ARG A 130 -11.73 -7.24 -4.46
N GLY A 131 -11.41 -8.14 -5.40
CA GLY A 131 -10.96 -7.79 -6.75
C GLY A 131 -9.58 -7.14 -6.76
N SER A 132 -8.62 -7.68 -6.01
CA SER A 132 -7.26 -7.11 -6.02
C SER A 132 -6.20 -8.17 -5.88
N PHE A 133 -5.08 -7.99 -6.58
CA PHE A 133 -3.95 -8.91 -6.51
C PHE A 133 -3.05 -8.62 -5.30
N ARG A 134 -2.72 -9.67 -4.55
CA ARG A 134 -1.79 -9.61 -3.42
C ARG A 134 -0.67 -10.64 -3.57
N CYS A 135 0.57 -10.19 -3.43
CA CYS A 135 1.74 -11.07 -3.41
C CYS A 135 1.58 -12.15 -2.33
N THR A 136 1.78 -13.41 -2.71
CA THR A 136 1.59 -14.56 -1.81
C THR A 136 2.55 -14.52 -0.61
N LYS A 137 3.82 -14.13 -0.84
CA LYS A 137 4.83 -13.95 0.22
C LYS A 137 4.44 -12.83 1.20
N CYS A 138 3.98 -11.69 0.70
CA CYS A 138 3.46 -10.60 1.55
C CYS A 138 2.25 -11.03 2.36
N ARG A 139 1.32 -11.77 1.73
CA ARG A 139 0.12 -12.31 2.39
C ARG A 139 0.51 -13.25 3.53
N ALA A 140 1.40 -14.21 3.26
CA ALA A 140 1.88 -15.17 4.27
C ALA A 140 2.54 -14.45 5.46
N LYS A 141 3.40 -13.46 5.21
CA LYS A 141 4.03 -12.64 6.25
C LYS A 141 2.98 -11.92 7.12
N TRP A 142 1.96 -11.33 6.50
CA TRP A 142 0.90 -10.64 7.22
C TRP A 142 0.05 -11.60 8.06
N VAL A 143 -0.33 -12.76 7.51
CA VAL A 143 -1.08 -13.80 8.23
C VAL A 143 -0.30 -14.30 9.44
N ALA A 144 1.00 -14.58 9.28
CA ALA A 144 1.86 -14.98 10.39
C ALA A 144 1.94 -13.90 11.49
N ALA A 145 2.10 -12.62 11.09
CA ALA A 145 2.10 -11.51 12.04
C ALA A 145 0.75 -11.32 12.75
N ARG A 146 -0.38 -11.54 12.06
CA ARG A 146 -1.71 -11.50 12.67
C ARG A 146 -1.90 -12.65 13.66
N ARG A 147 -1.50 -13.88 13.30
CA ARG A 147 -1.57 -15.05 14.19
C ARG A 147 -0.77 -14.84 15.48
N ARG A 148 0.45 -14.31 15.39
CA ARG A 148 1.27 -13.98 16.57
C ARG A 148 0.59 -12.95 17.47
N ARG A 149 0.02 -11.89 16.89
CA ARG A 149 -0.73 -10.85 17.63
C ARG A 149 -1.94 -11.41 18.34
N VAL A 150 -2.77 -12.19 17.64
CA VAL A 150 -3.94 -12.84 18.24
C VAL A 150 -3.53 -13.80 19.35
N LYS A 151 -2.51 -14.65 19.12
CA LYS A 151 -1.98 -15.57 20.14
C LYS A 151 -1.53 -14.82 21.39
N ALA A 152 -0.79 -13.71 21.24
CA ALA A 152 -0.33 -12.92 22.37
C ALA A 152 -1.49 -12.36 23.21
N ILE A 153 -2.55 -11.86 22.56
CA ILE A 153 -3.76 -11.37 23.24
C ILE A 153 -4.41 -12.51 24.04
N LEU A 154 -4.69 -13.65 23.39
CA LEU A 154 -5.36 -14.78 24.05
C LEU A 154 -4.54 -15.34 25.22
N VAL A 155 -3.22 -15.42 25.06
CA VAL A 155 -2.32 -15.88 26.11
C VAL A 155 -2.35 -14.94 27.31
N ALA A 156 -2.32 -13.62 27.07
CA ALA A 156 -2.43 -12.64 28.15
C ALA A 156 -3.78 -12.73 28.86
N GLU A 157 -4.88 -12.86 28.12
CA GLU A 157 -6.24 -13.03 28.67
C GLU A 157 -6.39 -14.34 29.48
N ALA A 158 -5.65 -15.40 29.11
CA ALA A 158 -5.64 -16.69 29.82
C ALA A 158 -4.59 -16.78 30.97
N GLY A 159 -4.03 -15.65 31.41
CA GLY A 159 -3.13 -15.58 32.57
C GLY A 159 -1.62 -15.64 32.26
N GLY A 160 -1.24 -15.74 30.98
CA GLY A 160 0.14 -15.55 30.52
C GLY A 160 1.14 -16.65 30.86
N ARG A 161 0.70 -17.74 31.50
CA ARG A 161 1.56 -18.83 31.95
C ARG A 161 0.90 -20.19 31.79
N CYS A 162 1.72 -21.24 31.72
CA CYS A 162 1.23 -22.62 31.79
C CYS A 162 0.51 -22.86 33.12
N GLN A 163 -0.71 -23.40 33.05
CA GLN A 163 -1.51 -23.74 34.22
C GLN A 163 -0.95 -24.94 35.01
N LEU A 164 -0.16 -25.81 34.37
CA LEU A 164 0.46 -26.97 35.01
C LEU A 164 1.81 -26.65 35.66
N CYS A 165 2.74 -26.06 34.91
CA CYS A 165 4.12 -25.87 35.36
C CYS A 165 4.55 -24.40 35.54
N GLY A 166 3.65 -23.44 35.32
CA GLY A 166 3.95 -22.01 35.49
C GLY A 166 4.82 -21.37 34.41
N TYR A 167 5.24 -22.10 33.37
CA TYR A 167 6.08 -21.56 32.29
C TYR A 167 5.46 -20.31 31.64
N SER A 168 6.23 -19.21 31.58
CA SER A 168 5.78 -17.92 31.03
C SER A 168 6.83 -17.20 30.17
N ARG A 169 7.98 -17.83 29.89
CA ARG A 169 9.15 -17.17 29.26
C ARG A 169 8.95 -16.81 27.79
N TYR A 170 8.18 -17.61 27.04
CA TYR A 170 7.97 -17.39 25.61
C TYR A 170 6.55 -17.78 25.18
N VAL A 171 5.78 -16.79 24.73
CA VAL A 171 4.40 -16.96 24.23
C VAL A 171 4.31 -18.01 23.11
N GLY A 172 5.36 -18.13 22.28
CA GLY A 172 5.38 -19.12 21.20
C GLY A 172 5.32 -20.56 21.69
N ALA A 173 5.83 -20.86 22.89
CA ALA A 173 5.85 -22.18 23.50
C ALA A 173 4.58 -22.50 24.32
N LEU A 174 3.63 -21.57 24.42
CA LEU A 174 2.33 -21.83 25.06
C LEU A 174 1.30 -22.29 24.03
N GLN A 175 0.41 -23.19 24.42
CA GLN A 175 -0.60 -23.86 23.60
C GLN A 175 -1.93 -23.92 24.37
N PHE A 176 -3.03 -23.87 23.63
CA PHE A 176 -4.37 -24.03 24.17
C PHE A 176 -4.77 -25.50 24.00
N HIS A 177 -4.88 -26.21 25.13
CA HIS A 177 -5.31 -27.60 25.19
C HIS A 177 -6.82 -27.65 25.46
N HIS A 178 -7.59 -28.32 24.62
CA HIS A 178 -9.03 -28.47 24.81
C HIS A 178 -9.31 -29.33 26.05
N LEU A 179 -10.17 -28.85 26.95
CA LEU A 179 -10.57 -29.61 28.14
C LEU A 179 -11.48 -30.79 27.80
N ASP A 180 -12.30 -30.63 26.75
CA ASP A 180 -13.13 -31.70 26.18
C ASP A 180 -12.70 -31.95 24.71
N PRO A 181 -12.11 -33.11 24.39
CA PRO A 181 -11.75 -33.48 23.02
C PRO A 181 -12.93 -33.52 22.05
N THR A 182 -14.15 -33.71 22.53
CA THR A 182 -15.38 -33.78 21.73
C THR A 182 -15.91 -32.40 21.34
N GLU A 183 -15.55 -31.36 22.08
CA GLU A 183 -15.89 -29.96 21.77
C GLU A 183 -14.99 -29.32 20.70
N LYS A 184 -14.08 -30.08 20.11
CA LYS A 184 -13.14 -29.63 19.08
C LYS A 184 -13.90 -29.20 17.82
N ALA A 185 -14.35 -27.94 17.81
CA ALA A 185 -14.96 -27.31 16.66
C ALA A 185 -13.89 -27.10 15.57
N PHE A 186 -13.66 -28.16 14.80
CA PHE A 186 -12.91 -28.27 13.56
C PHE A 186 -12.00 -27.07 13.25
N SER A 187 -10.71 -27.29 13.45
CA SER A 187 -9.61 -26.66 12.70
C SER A 187 -9.29 -25.19 12.99
N LEU A 188 -8.93 -24.87 14.23
CA LEU A 188 -8.07 -23.71 14.54
C LEU A 188 -6.77 -23.66 13.72
N SER A 189 -6.29 -24.81 13.21
CA SER A 189 -4.97 -24.96 12.59
C SER A 189 -4.98 -25.11 11.06
N ARG A 190 -6.09 -25.53 10.43
CA ARG A 190 -6.12 -25.86 8.97
C ARG A 190 -6.95 -24.90 8.10
N GLY A 191 -8.00 -24.28 8.62
CA GLY A 191 -8.83 -23.34 7.85
C GLY A 191 -8.28 -21.91 7.97
N GLY A 192 -7.50 -21.46 6.99
CA GLY A 192 -6.96 -20.10 6.89
C GLY A 192 -8.02 -19.01 6.74
N VAL A 193 -8.89 -18.86 7.72
CA VAL A 193 -9.83 -17.75 7.84
C VAL A 193 -9.37 -16.93 9.02
N THR A 194 -9.02 -15.67 8.74
CA THR A 194 -8.92 -14.58 9.70
C THR A 194 -10.20 -14.53 10.55
N ARG A 195 -10.29 -15.37 11.57
CA ARG A 195 -11.39 -15.33 12.53
C ARG A 195 -11.34 -13.98 13.24
N SER A 196 -12.52 -13.42 13.52
CA SER A 196 -12.62 -12.29 14.43
C SER A 196 -11.95 -12.68 15.74
N LEU A 197 -11.29 -11.72 16.38
CA LEU A 197 -10.63 -11.95 17.67
C LEU A 197 -11.61 -12.57 18.68
N GLU A 198 -12.88 -12.18 18.61
CA GLU A 198 -13.98 -12.72 19.39
C GLU A 198 -14.18 -14.24 19.24
N LYS A 199 -14.24 -14.77 18.02
CA LYS A 199 -14.34 -16.23 17.82
C LYS A 199 -13.12 -16.97 18.37
N ALA A 200 -11.95 -16.34 18.29
CA ALA A 200 -10.73 -16.90 18.87
C ALA A 200 -10.77 -16.89 20.41
N ARG A 201 -11.40 -15.88 21.03
CA ARG A 201 -11.66 -15.83 22.48
C ARG A 201 -12.63 -16.90 22.94
N GLN A 202 -13.76 -17.06 22.23
CA GLN A 202 -14.76 -18.10 22.53
C GLN A 202 -14.13 -19.49 22.54
N GLU A 203 -13.25 -19.76 21.59
CA GLU A 203 -12.53 -21.03 21.53
C GLU A 203 -11.48 -21.15 22.64
N ALA A 204 -10.70 -20.10 22.91
CA ALA A 204 -9.71 -20.09 23.98
C ALA A 204 -10.34 -20.29 25.37
N ALA A 205 -11.57 -19.83 25.59
CA ALA A 205 -12.30 -20.02 26.85
C ALA A 205 -12.61 -21.51 27.15
N LYS A 206 -12.61 -22.39 26.14
CA LYS A 206 -12.81 -23.83 26.29
C LYS A 206 -11.50 -24.60 26.51
N CYS A 207 -10.38 -23.88 26.55
CA CYS A 207 -9.05 -24.48 26.55
C CYS A 207 -8.28 -24.09 27.82
N ALA A 208 -7.45 -25.01 28.32
CA ALA A 208 -6.42 -24.71 29.28
C ALA A 208 -5.16 -24.19 28.59
N LEU A 209 -4.54 -23.16 29.14
CA LEU A 209 -3.27 -22.64 28.65
C LEU A 209 -2.11 -23.44 29.25
N VAL A 210 -1.36 -24.16 28.41
CA VAL A 210 -0.25 -25.03 28.83
C VAL A 210 1.00 -24.81 27.97
N CYS A 211 2.19 -25.18 28.44
CA CYS A 211 3.39 -25.14 27.59
C CYS A 211 3.46 -26.37 26.66
N SER A 212 4.31 -26.33 25.63
CA SER A 212 4.45 -27.44 24.67
C SER A 212 4.74 -28.79 25.31
N ASN A 213 5.50 -28.84 26.40
CA ASN A 213 5.82 -30.10 27.09
C ASN A 213 4.59 -30.63 27.84
N CYS A 214 3.97 -29.78 28.67
CA CYS A 214 2.77 -30.16 29.41
C CYS A 214 1.59 -30.49 28.47
N HIS A 215 1.49 -29.82 27.31
CA HIS A 215 0.53 -30.20 26.28
C HIS A 215 0.77 -31.62 25.75
N ALA A 216 2.04 -31.99 25.48
CA ALA A 216 2.38 -33.33 25.04
C ALA A 216 2.13 -34.37 26.14
N GLU A 217 2.40 -34.03 27.40
CA GLU A 217 2.11 -34.89 28.56
C GLU A 217 0.60 -35.12 28.72
N LEU A 218 -0.23 -34.09 28.53
CA LEU A 218 -1.69 -34.21 28.57
C LEU A 218 -2.24 -35.09 27.44
N GLU A 219 -1.81 -34.85 26.20
CA GLU A 219 -2.21 -35.68 25.05
C GLU A 219 -1.73 -37.14 25.18
N GLY A 220 -0.57 -37.34 25.81
CA GLY A 220 -0.01 -38.66 26.09
C GLY A 220 -0.52 -39.32 27.37
N GLY A 221 -1.38 -38.66 28.13
CA GLY A 221 -1.91 -39.17 29.41
C GLY A 221 -0.88 -39.25 30.56
N ALA A 222 0.31 -38.65 30.40
CA ALA A 222 1.35 -38.60 31.42
C ALA A 222 1.08 -37.50 32.48
N ALA A 223 0.22 -36.53 32.17
CA ALA A 223 -0.26 -35.51 33.10
C ALA A 223 -1.78 -35.37 33.00
N THR A 224 -2.40 -34.77 34.02
CA THR A 224 -3.83 -34.44 34.02
C THR A 224 -4.02 -33.02 34.57
N LEU A 225 -4.90 -32.25 33.93
CA LEU A 225 -5.31 -30.94 34.43
C LEU A 225 -6.28 -31.12 35.60
N GLN A 226 -5.89 -30.67 36.80
CA GLN A 226 -6.83 -30.47 37.89
C GLN A 226 -7.48 -29.09 37.68
N VAL A 227 -8.68 -29.09 37.09
CA VAL A 227 -9.47 -27.88 36.97
C VAL A 227 -10.15 -27.66 38.32
N ASP A 228 -9.62 -26.74 39.14
CA ASP A 228 -10.30 -26.31 40.36
C ASP A 228 -11.65 -25.69 39.98
N ARG A 229 -12.74 -26.43 40.18
CA ARG A 229 -14.10 -25.90 40.17
C ARG A 229 -14.33 -25.09 41.45
N ALA A 230 -13.73 -23.91 41.54
CA ALA A 230 -13.96 -23.00 42.67
C ALA A 230 -14.55 -21.67 42.21
N SER A 231 -15.72 -21.36 42.79
CA SER A 231 -16.39 -20.04 42.86
C SER A 231 -17.42 -19.71 41.77
N SER A 232 -18.56 -20.40 41.81
CA SER A 232 -19.85 -19.82 41.39
C SER A 232 -20.87 -19.81 42.54
N ASP A 233 -20.38 -19.61 43.77
CA ASP A 233 -21.20 -19.19 44.91
C ASP A 233 -20.65 -17.86 45.42
N VAL A 234 -21.19 -16.76 44.89
CA VAL A 234 -21.21 -15.49 45.61
C VAL A 234 -22.67 -15.12 45.77
N ALA A 235 -23.17 -15.41 46.97
CA ALA A 235 -24.46 -15.00 47.47
C ALA A 235 -24.62 -13.48 47.35
N PHE A 236 -25.72 -13.07 46.74
CA PHE A 236 -26.22 -11.69 46.83
C PHE A 236 -26.78 -11.51 48.25
N ARG A 237 -26.15 -10.64 49.04
CA ARG A 237 -26.78 -9.87 50.12
C ARG A 237 -26.40 -8.42 49.92
#